data_AF-A0AAW5B518-F1
#
_entry.id   AF-A0AAW5B518-F1
#
_cell.length_a   1.000
_cell.length_b   1.000
_cell.length_c   1.000
_cell.angle_alpha   90.00
_cell.angle_beta   90.00
_cell.angle_gamma   90.00
#
_symmetry.space_group_name_H-M   'P 1'
#
loop_
_entity.id
_entity.type
_entity.pdbx_description
1 polymer ?
#
loop_
_entity_poly.entity_id
_entity_poly.type
_entity_poly.pdbx_seq_one_letter_code
_entity_poly.pdbx_strand_id
1 'polypeptide(L)'
;MNLYRAKYLLYLLALIGMLLLVVLPLLSITVENPFLSKTIVVLPFVLVLMGKSLSIIDKKRNREMGLKDWTFTIGLTISMVLFLIF
;
A
#
# COMPACT_ATOMS: atom_id res chain seq x y z
N MET A 1 -18.73 5.91 -11.19
CA MET A 1 -19.18 5.35 -9.90
C MET A 1 -18.33 4.19 -9.37
N ASN A 2 -17.55 3.46 -10.20
CA ASN A 2 -16.80 2.28 -9.73
C ASN A 2 -15.38 2.55 -9.17
N LEU A 3 -14.68 3.59 -9.63
CA LEU A 3 -13.31 3.90 -9.19
C LEU A 3 -13.22 4.28 -7.71
N TYR A 4 -14.22 5.02 -7.21
CA TYR A 4 -14.28 5.42 -5.81
C TYR A 4 -14.41 4.19 -4.90
N ARG A 5 -15.35 3.28 -5.18
CA ARG A 5 -15.52 2.03 -4.41
C ARG A 5 -14.27 1.14 -4.47
N ALA A 6 -13.65 1.00 -5.64
CA ALA A 6 -12.42 0.23 -5.80
C ALA A 6 -11.27 0.78 -4.95
N LYS A 7 -11.10 2.11 -4.90
CA LYS A 7 -10.10 2.78 -4.06
C LYS A 7 -10.30 2.46 -2.57
N TYR A 8 -11.52 2.60 -2.06
CA TYR A 8 -11.81 2.31 -0.65
C TYR A 8 -11.62 0.84 -0.31
N LEU A 9 -11.95 -0.07 -1.25
CA LEU A 9 -11.71 -1.50 -1.07
C LEU A 9 -10.22 -1.81 -0.95
N LEU A 10 -9.37 -1.21 -1.80
CA LEU A 10 -7.92 -1.36 -1.73
C LEU A 10 -7.35 -0.85 -0.41
N TYR A 11 -7.81 0.33 0.06
CA TYR A 11 -7.37 0.86 1.35
C TYR A 11 -7.86 0.02 2.54
N LEU A 12 -9.07 -0.52 2.46
CA LEU A 12 -9.60 -1.43 3.49
C LEU A 12 -8.77 -2.71 3.56
N LEU A 13 -8.46 -3.32 2.42
CA LEU A 13 -7.60 -4.50 2.36
C LEU A 13 -6.19 -4.21 2.88
N ALA A 14 -5.63 -3.06 2.55
CA ALA A 14 -4.33 -2.64 3.08
C ALA A 14 -4.36 -2.47 4.61
N LEU A 15 -5.43 -1.87 5.15
CA LEU A 15 -5.60 -1.70 6.59
C LEU A 15 -5.67 -3.05 7.31
N ILE A 16 -6.46 -3.99 6.78
CA ILE A 16 -6.57 -5.35 7.32
C ILE A 16 -5.21 -6.05 7.26
N GLY A 17 -4.49 -5.93 6.14
CA GLY A 17 -3.15 -6.49 6.00
C GLY A 17 -2.14 -5.93 7.00
N MET A 18 -2.17 -4.62 7.26
CA MET A 18 -1.32 -4.01 8.28
C MET A 18 -1.68 -4.48 9.70
N LEU A 19 -2.97 -4.60 10.02
CA LEU A 19 -3.40 -5.14 11.32
C LEU A 19 -2.94 -6.58 11.51
N LEU A 20 -3.06 -7.42 10.46
CA LEU A 20 -2.57 -8.80 10.48
C LEU A 20 -1.06 -8.86 10.73
N LEU A 21 -0.27 -8.00 10.10
CA LEU A 21 1.18 -7.93 10.31
C LEU A 21 1.55 -7.62 11.76
N VAL A 22 0.75 -6.83 12.48
CA VAL A 22 0.97 -6.55 13.91
C VAL A 22 0.52 -7.72 14.79
N VAL A 23 -0.55 -8.43 14.40
CA VAL A 23 -1.13 -9.54 15.18
C VAL A 23 -0.33 -10.84 15.04
N LEU A 24 0.25 -11.13 13.86
CA LEU A 24 1.05 -12.34 13.62
C LEU A 24 2.17 -12.56 14.66
N PRO A 25 3.04 -11.57 14.96
CA PRO A 25 4.08 -11.75 15.98
C PRO A 25 3.50 -11.88 17.39
N LEU A 26 2.34 -11.28 17.70
CA LEU A 26 1.66 -11.43 19.00
C LEU A 26 1.14 -12.86 19.20
N LEU A 27 0.85 -13.58 18.12
CA LEU A 27 0.46 -14.99 18.12
C LEU A 27 1.66 -15.95 18.01
N SER A 28 2.90 -15.43 18.04
CA SER A 28 4.13 -16.21 17.85
C SER A 28 4.18 -16.97 16.51
N ILE A 29 3.44 -16.51 15.51
CA ILE A 29 3.45 -17.08 14.17
C ILE A 29 4.59 -16.42 13.40
N THR A 30 5.67 -17.16 13.16
CA THR A 30 6.82 -16.69 12.38
C THR A 30 6.79 -17.31 10.98
N VAL A 31 7.16 -16.51 9.97
CA VAL A 31 7.37 -16.98 8.61
C VAL A 31 8.87 -17.22 8.45
N GLU A 32 9.29 -18.49 8.40
CA GLU A 32 10.71 -18.87 8.34
C GLU A 32 11.38 -18.49 7.02
N ASN A 33 10.58 -18.35 5.94
CA ASN A 33 11.10 -17.96 4.64
C ASN A 33 11.25 -16.42 4.55
N PRO A 34 12.48 -15.90 4.37
CA PRO A 34 12.73 -14.46 4.35
C PRO A 34 12.09 -13.76 3.15
N PHE A 35 11.96 -14.42 1.99
CA PHE A 35 11.28 -13.87 0.82
C PHE A 35 9.77 -13.75 1.05
N LEU A 36 9.14 -14.76 1.64
CA LEU A 36 7.71 -14.71 1.96
C LEU A 36 7.43 -13.65 3.02
N SER A 37 8.27 -13.54 4.05
CA SER A 37 8.15 -12.52 5.09
C SER A 37 8.19 -11.10 4.50
N LYS A 38 9.22 -10.78 3.69
CA LYS A 38 9.32 -9.47 3.01
C LYS A 38 8.12 -9.20 2.09
N THR A 39 7.64 -10.21 1.37
CA THR A 39 6.48 -10.06 0.47
C THR A 39 5.19 -9.75 1.24
N ILE A 40 4.92 -10.44 2.34
CA ILE A 40 3.74 -10.22 3.18
C ILE A 40 3.77 -8.81 3.78
N VAL A 41 4.94 -8.32 4.20
CA VAL A 41 5.11 -6.95 4.71
C VAL A 41 4.87 -5.90 3.63
N VAL A 42 5.29 -6.16 2.39
CA VAL A 42 5.16 -5.23 1.27
C VAL A 42 3.74 -5.16 0.69
N LEU A 43 2.97 -6.24 0.80
CA LEU A 43 1.63 -6.35 0.20
C LEU A 43 0.67 -5.19 0.57
N PRO A 44 0.53 -4.77 1.85
CA PRO A 44 -0.32 -3.64 2.21
C PRO A 44 0.12 -2.32 1.58
N PHE A 45 1.44 -2.09 1.44
CA PHE A 45 1.97 -0.87 0.82
C PHE A 45 1.67 -0.83 -0.67
N VAL A 46 1.77 -1.96 -1.37
CA VAL A 46 1.38 -2.08 -2.77
C VAL A 46 -0.11 -1.74 -2.96
N LEU A 47 -0.97 -2.24 -2.08
CA LEU A 47 -2.41 -1.93 -2.11
C LEU A 47 -2.69 -0.44 -1.91
N VAL A 48 -1.96 0.22 -1.00
CA VAL A 48 -2.04 1.68 -0.81
C VAL A 48 -1.57 2.42 -2.06
N LEU A 49 -0.45 2.02 -2.68
CA LEU A 49 0.07 2.62 -3.90
C LEU A 49 -0.91 2.48 -5.07
N MET A 50 -1.54 1.32 -5.22
CA MET A 50 -2.60 1.10 -6.22
C MET A 50 -3.80 2.02 -5.97
N GLY A 51 -4.27 2.11 -4.73
CA GLY A 51 -5.38 3.02 -4.36
C GLY A 51 -5.05 4.49 -4.62
N LYS A 52 -3.81 4.91 -4.32
CA LYS A 52 -3.29 6.26 -4.64
C LYS A 52 -3.22 6.50 -6.14
N SER A 53 -2.73 5.54 -6.91
CA SER A 53 -2.65 5.62 -8.37
C SER A 53 -4.03 5.82 -9.00
N LEU A 54 -5.04 5.06 -8.53
CA LEU A 54 -6.43 5.27 -8.93
C LEU A 54 -6.94 6.66 -8.55
N SER A 55 -6.59 7.15 -7.37
CA SER A 55 -6.95 8.52 -6.94
C SER A 55 -6.31 9.60 -7.81
N ILE A 56 -5.08 9.40 -8.29
CA ILE A 56 -4.39 10.32 -9.19
C ILE A 56 -5.08 10.33 -10.56
N ILE A 57 -5.46 9.16 -11.08
CA ILE A 57 -6.19 9.04 -12.35
C ILE A 57 -7.54 9.76 -12.27
N ASP A 58 -8.27 9.60 -11.16
CA ASP A 58 -9.57 10.26 -10.93
C ASP A 58 -9.41 11.79 -10.80
N LYS A 59 -8.39 12.26 -10.05
CA LYS A 59 -8.06 13.69 -9.94
C LYS A 59 -7.59 14.31 -11.26
N LYS A 60 -6.82 13.58 -12.07
CA LYS A 60 -6.40 14.01 -13.42
C LYS A 60 -7.62 14.24 -14.30
N ARG A 61 -8.61 13.34 -14.22
CA ARG A 61 -9.87 13.45 -14.96
C ARG A 61 -10.68 14.69 -14.57
N ASN A 62 -10.64 15.06 -13.30
CA ASN A 62 -11.35 16.24 -12.76
C ASN A 62 -10.51 17.53 -12.74
N ARG A 63 -9.29 17.53 -13.29
CA ARG A 63 -8.32 18.66 -13.30
C ARG A 63 -7.91 19.20 -11.92
N GLU A 64 -8.10 18.42 -10.84
CA GLU A 64 -7.76 18.80 -9.46
C GLU A 64 -6.38 18.25 -9.03
N MET A 65 -5.36 18.35 -9.89
CA MET A 65 -4.03 17.83 -9.57
C MET A 65 -3.26 18.78 -8.64
N GLY A 66 -2.92 18.29 -7.43
CA GLY A 66 -1.99 18.94 -6.52
C GLY A 66 -0.64 18.22 -6.44
N LEU A 67 0.46 18.99 -6.43
CA LEU A 67 1.86 18.49 -6.30
C LEU A 67 2.07 17.56 -5.09
N LYS A 68 1.31 17.77 -4.00
CA LYS A 68 1.38 16.96 -2.77
C LYS A 68 1.07 15.48 -2.97
N ASP A 69 0.26 15.11 -3.97
CA ASP A 69 -0.09 13.70 -4.20
C ASP A 69 1.07 12.89 -4.78
N TRP A 70 1.95 13.53 -5.55
CA TRP A 70 3.11 12.89 -6.18
C TRP A 70 4.23 12.64 -5.18
N THR A 71 4.56 13.62 -4.33
CA THR A 71 5.65 13.49 -3.34
C THR A 71 5.42 12.32 -2.38
N PHE A 72 4.18 12.14 -1.90
CA PHE A 72 3.84 11.04 -1.00
C PHE A 72 3.94 9.67 -1.68
N THR A 73 3.55 9.57 -2.95
CA THR A 73 3.60 8.31 -3.71
C THR A 73 5.05 7.91 -4.03
N ILE A 74 5.89 8.89 -4.36
CA ILE A 74 7.32 8.67 -4.62
C ILE A 74 8.03 8.26 -3.32
N GLY A 75 7.79 8.97 -2.22
CA GLY A 75 8.38 8.63 -0.91
C GLY A 75 8.03 7.20 -0.47
N LEU A 76 6.75 6.82 -0.58
CA LEU A 76 6.31 5.45 -0.28
C LEU A 76 6.99 4.41 -1.18
N THR A 77 7.09 4.67 -2.48
CA THR A 77 7.74 3.75 -3.42
C THR A 77 9.21 3.58 -3.08
N ILE A 78 9.93 4.67 -2.80
CA ILE A 78 11.36 4.62 -2.42
C ILE A 78 11.54 3.82 -1.13
N SER A 79 10.75 4.10 -0.09
CA SER A 79 10.80 3.35 1.17
C SER A 79 10.53 1.86 0.96
N MET A 80 9.59 1.50 0.08
CA MET A 80 9.26 0.11 -0.23
C MET A 80 10.39 -0.60 -0.98
N VAL A 81 11.04 0.07 -1.94
CA VAL A 81 12.21 -0.47 -2.65
C VAL A 81 13.39 -0.66 -1.71
N LEU A 82 13.67 0.31 -0.84
CA LEU A 82 14.73 0.18 0.17
C LEU A 82 14.45 -1.01 1.11
N PHE A 83 13.21 -1.20 1.57
CA PHE A 83 12.82 -2.34 2.41
C PHE A 83 12.96 -3.70 1.71
N LEU A 84 12.83 -3.77 0.39
CA LEU A 84 13.05 -5.01 -0.35
C LEU A 84 14.54 -5.34 -0.49
N ILE A 85 15.38 -4.33 -0.67
CA ILE A 85 16.83 -4.47 -0.88
C ILE A 85 17.55 -4.81 0.42
N PHE A 86 17.26 -4.08 1.50
CA PHE A 86 17.85 -4.27 2.83
C PHE A 86 17.03 -5.30 3.62
#